data_AF-A0A962KDJ1-F1
#
_entry.id   AF-A0A962KDJ1-F1
#
_cell.length_a   1.000
_cell.length_b   1.000
_cell.length_c   1.000
_cell.angle_alpha   90.00
_cell.angle_beta   90.00
_cell.angle_gamma   90.00
#
_symmetry.space_group_name_H-M   'P 1'
#
loop_
_entity.id
_entity.type
_entity.pdbx_description
1 polymer ?
#
loop_
_entity_poly.entity_id
_entity_poly.type
_entity_poly.pdbx_seq_one_letter_code
_entity_poly.pdbx_strand_id
1 'polypeptide(L)'
;EKEQKAKEEAARKKLLEALNKNNIDKEMAALESKIKAEKEAKLRQEAALAAQKEADRLAQAKAQAEQQAAAEKEAKAQDDLIKKYTKRMYEAIKREWSIPPQSAELTAQVRIVLLPDGEVRSILFLKRSGNSAFDASIEAAIEKASPLPVPTDAELFRQFRSVNLTFSSKD
;
A
#
# COMPACT_ATOMS: atom_id res chain seq x y z
N GLU A 1 -63.74 69.78 -31.08
CA GLU A 1 -62.55 70.00 -30.23
C GLU A 1 -62.44 69.06 -29.02
N LYS A 2 -63.45 68.96 -28.12
CA LYS A 2 -63.41 68.04 -26.96
C LYS A 2 -63.27 66.55 -27.33
N GLU A 3 -63.96 66.09 -28.37
CA GLU A 3 -63.91 64.68 -28.80
C GLU A 3 -62.55 64.27 -29.43
N GLN A 4 -61.86 65.24 -30.05
CA GLN A 4 -60.56 65.03 -30.68
C GLN A 4 -59.44 64.91 -29.63
N LYS A 5 -59.48 65.75 -28.58
CA LYS A 5 -58.55 65.66 -27.43
C LYS A 5 -58.72 64.35 -26.64
N ALA A 6 -59.96 63.88 -26.44
CA ALA A 6 -60.20 62.61 -25.74
C ALA A 6 -59.68 61.39 -26.52
N LYS A 7 -59.79 61.40 -27.86
CA LYS A 7 -59.21 60.34 -28.71
C LYS A 7 -57.68 60.36 -28.71
N GLU A 8 -57.06 61.53 -28.74
CA GLU A 8 -55.61 61.68 -28.74
C GLU A 8 -54.98 61.26 -27.40
N GLU A 9 -55.62 61.61 -26.28
CA GLU A 9 -55.17 61.19 -24.94
C GLU A 9 -55.31 59.67 -24.74
N ALA A 10 -56.41 59.07 -25.21
CA ALA A 10 -56.60 57.63 -25.20
C ALA A 10 -55.58 56.90 -26.10
N ALA A 11 -55.26 57.46 -27.28
CA ALA A 11 -54.23 56.92 -28.17
C ALA A 11 -52.84 57.02 -27.54
N ARG A 12 -52.51 58.16 -26.91
CA ARG A 12 -51.23 58.39 -26.23
C ARG A 12 -51.06 57.48 -25.02
N LYS A 13 -52.13 57.25 -24.25
CA LYS A 13 -52.14 56.31 -23.12
C LYS A 13 -51.96 54.86 -23.57
N LYS A 14 -52.66 54.43 -24.63
CA LYS A 14 -52.47 53.10 -25.24
C LYS A 14 -51.07 52.90 -25.80
N LEU A 15 -50.49 53.93 -26.43
CA LEU A 15 -49.12 53.88 -26.93
C LEU A 15 -48.11 53.75 -25.79
N LEU A 16 -48.31 54.49 -24.68
CA LEU A 16 -47.46 54.39 -23.50
C LEU A 16 -47.56 53.03 -22.82
N GLU A 17 -48.77 52.49 -22.65
CA GLU A 17 -48.98 51.15 -22.10
C GLU A 17 -48.37 50.07 -23.00
N ALA A 18 -48.51 50.19 -24.32
CA ALA A 18 -47.89 49.26 -25.26
C ALA A 18 -46.35 49.33 -25.25
N LEU A 19 -45.77 50.54 -25.14
CA LEU A 19 -44.32 50.71 -25.02
C LEU A 19 -43.81 50.10 -23.70
N ASN A 20 -44.51 50.34 -22.60
CA ASN A 20 -44.10 49.85 -21.29
C ASN A 20 -44.20 48.31 -21.22
N LYS A 21 -45.26 47.73 -21.78
CA LYS A 21 -45.41 46.26 -21.85
C LYS A 21 -44.27 45.62 -22.65
N ASN A 22 -43.99 46.13 -23.85
CA ASN A 22 -42.94 45.62 -24.73
C ASN A 22 -41.52 45.73 -24.11
N ASN A 23 -41.26 46.79 -23.35
CA ASN A 23 -40.00 46.94 -22.62
C ASN A 23 -39.87 45.93 -21.46
N ILE A 24 -40.94 45.71 -20.70
CA ILE A 24 -40.99 44.72 -19.61
C ILE A 24 -40.84 43.29 -20.15
N ASP A 25 -41.51 42.97 -21.26
CA ASP A 25 -41.42 41.66 -21.93
C ASP A 25 -40.00 41.39 -22.45
N LYS A 26 -39.33 42.39 -23.04
CA LYS A 26 -37.93 42.29 -23.48
C LYS A 26 -36.96 42.09 -22.31
N GLU A 27 -37.17 42.80 -21.21
CA GLU A 27 -36.31 42.71 -20.03
C GLU A 27 -36.48 41.37 -19.32
N MET A 28 -37.71 40.85 -19.19
CA MET A 28 -37.97 39.49 -18.70
C MET A 28 -37.33 38.43 -19.59
N ALA A 29 -37.48 38.52 -20.92
CA ALA A 29 -36.87 37.55 -21.84
C ALA A 29 -35.33 37.56 -21.75
N ALA A 30 -34.71 38.74 -21.61
CA ALA A 30 -33.27 38.88 -21.43
C ALA A 30 -32.80 38.31 -20.07
N LEU A 31 -33.57 38.51 -19.00
CA LEU A 31 -33.26 37.98 -17.67
C LEU A 31 -33.40 36.45 -17.63
N GLU A 32 -34.46 35.90 -18.23
CA GLU A 32 -34.66 34.45 -18.34
C GLU A 32 -33.56 33.77 -19.16
N SER A 33 -33.12 34.39 -20.26
CA SER A 33 -32.01 33.89 -21.07
C SER A 33 -30.70 33.85 -20.27
N LYS A 34 -30.39 34.91 -19.51
CA LYS A 34 -29.21 34.95 -18.63
C LYS A 34 -29.27 33.90 -17.53
N ILE A 35 -30.43 33.72 -16.87
CA ILE A 35 -30.62 32.72 -15.81
C ILE A 35 -30.46 31.30 -16.38
N LYS A 36 -31.00 31.02 -17.58
CA LYS A 36 -30.83 29.72 -18.24
C LYS A 36 -29.36 29.46 -18.61
N ALA A 37 -28.67 30.45 -19.18
CA ALA A 37 -27.25 30.33 -19.53
C ALA A 37 -26.37 30.09 -18.29
N GLU A 38 -26.61 30.82 -17.20
CA GLU A 38 -25.86 30.65 -15.95
C GLU A 38 -26.13 29.28 -15.30
N LYS A 39 -27.39 28.82 -15.29
CA LYS A 39 -27.72 27.46 -14.80
C LYS A 39 -27.06 26.37 -15.64
N GLU A 40 -27.05 26.50 -16.95
CA GLU A 40 -26.41 25.51 -17.83
C GLU A 40 -24.88 25.52 -17.67
N ALA A 41 -24.26 26.70 -17.55
CA ALA A 41 -22.83 26.83 -17.29
C ALA A 41 -22.46 26.21 -15.93
N LYS A 42 -23.25 26.48 -14.88
CA LYS A 42 -23.04 25.91 -13.55
C LYS A 42 -23.19 24.38 -13.57
N LEU A 43 -24.22 23.84 -14.22
CA LEU A 43 -24.42 22.39 -14.34
C LEU A 43 -23.26 21.72 -15.10
N ARG A 44 -22.76 22.35 -16.18
CA ARG A 44 -21.58 21.85 -16.92
C ARG A 44 -20.32 21.88 -16.08
N GLN A 45 -20.08 22.93 -15.29
CA GLN A 45 -18.94 23.00 -14.39
C GLN A 45 -19.01 21.96 -13.29
N GLU A 46 -20.18 21.76 -12.69
CA GLU A 46 -20.39 20.77 -11.63
C GLU A 46 -20.20 19.34 -12.16
N ALA A 47 -20.72 19.05 -13.36
CA ALA A 47 -20.50 17.78 -14.05
C ALA A 47 -19.02 17.55 -14.40
N ALA A 48 -18.31 18.57 -14.89
CA ALA A 48 -16.87 18.48 -15.18
C ALA A 48 -16.03 18.24 -13.93
N LEU A 49 -16.36 18.93 -12.82
CA LEU A 49 -15.67 18.74 -11.54
C LEU A 49 -15.96 17.34 -10.96
N ALA A 50 -17.19 16.85 -11.08
CA ALA A 50 -17.55 15.49 -10.67
C ALA A 50 -16.78 14.45 -11.47
N ALA A 51 -16.73 14.60 -12.80
CA ALA A 51 -15.96 13.71 -13.68
C ALA A 51 -14.46 13.73 -13.37
N GLN A 52 -13.88 14.91 -13.09
CA GLN A 52 -12.46 15.03 -12.74
C GLN A 52 -12.16 14.40 -11.38
N LYS A 53 -13.02 14.58 -10.38
CA LYS A 53 -12.88 13.93 -9.07
C LYS A 53 -12.97 12.42 -9.17
N GLU A 54 -13.87 11.90 -10.01
CA GLU A 54 -13.97 10.45 -10.23
C GLU A 54 -12.73 9.91 -10.94
N ALA A 55 -12.26 10.59 -11.98
CA ALA A 55 -11.01 10.22 -12.67
C ALA A 55 -9.79 10.24 -11.74
N ASP A 56 -9.67 11.26 -10.88
CA ASP A 56 -8.60 11.36 -9.87
C ASP A 56 -8.69 10.23 -8.84
N ARG A 57 -9.89 9.92 -8.33
CA ARG A 57 -10.11 8.77 -7.42
C ARG A 57 -9.73 7.45 -8.06
N LEU A 58 -10.12 7.22 -9.32
CA LEU A 58 -9.75 6.02 -10.08
C LEU A 58 -8.23 5.95 -10.31
N ALA A 59 -7.60 7.06 -10.65
CA ALA A 59 -6.14 7.12 -10.84
C ALA A 59 -5.39 6.84 -9.53
N GLN A 60 -5.82 7.44 -8.42
CA GLN A 60 -5.25 7.20 -7.09
C GLN A 60 -5.47 5.75 -6.65
N ALA A 61 -6.66 5.21 -6.81
CA ALA A 61 -6.95 3.80 -6.48
C ALA A 61 -6.08 2.85 -7.29
N LYS A 62 -5.88 3.12 -8.59
CA LYS A 62 -5.01 2.31 -9.44
C LYS A 62 -3.53 2.43 -9.02
N ALA A 63 -3.05 3.64 -8.71
CA ALA A 63 -1.69 3.86 -8.24
C ALA A 63 -1.44 3.15 -6.91
N GLN A 64 -2.38 3.21 -5.97
CA GLN A 64 -2.29 2.50 -4.69
C GLN A 64 -2.32 0.98 -4.89
N ALA A 65 -3.20 0.46 -5.76
CA ALA A 65 -3.24 -0.97 -6.06
C ALA A 65 -1.94 -1.46 -6.70
N GLU A 66 -1.34 -0.67 -7.59
CA GLU A 66 -0.07 -1.02 -8.23
C GLU A 66 1.10 -0.98 -7.24
N GLN A 67 1.14 0.01 -6.35
CA GLN A 67 2.12 0.07 -5.25
C GLN A 67 1.96 -1.10 -4.27
N GLN A 68 0.74 -1.46 -3.90
CA GLN A 68 0.48 -2.62 -3.04
C GLN A 68 0.90 -3.92 -3.72
N ALA A 69 0.57 -4.09 -5.01
CA ALA A 69 0.98 -5.27 -5.77
C ALA A 69 2.51 -5.36 -5.94
N ALA A 70 3.20 -4.22 -6.11
CA ALA A 70 4.66 -4.18 -6.16
C ALA A 70 5.28 -4.56 -4.80
N ALA A 71 4.78 -3.96 -3.71
CA ALA A 71 5.23 -4.26 -2.35
C ALA A 71 4.97 -5.73 -1.98
N GLU A 72 3.83 -6.30 -2.36
CA GLU A 72 3.51 -7.70 -2.08
C GLU A 72 4.40 -8.67 -2.87
N LYS A 73 4.70 -8.35 -4.13
CA LYS A 73 5.66 -9.13 -4.93
C LYS A 73 7.07 -9.09 -4.34
N GLU A 74 7.52 -7.92 -3.89
CA GLU A 74 8.83 -7.75 -3.28
C GLU A 74 8.91 -8.48 -1.94
N ALA A 75 7.89 -8.35 -1.08
CA ALA A 75 7.78 -9.08 0.17
C ALA A 75 7.79 -10.60 -0.04
N LYS A 76 7.08 -11.09 -1.05
CA LYS A 76 7.07 -12.52 -1.40
C LYS A 76 8.43 -13.00 -1.90
N ALA A 77 9.08 -12.23 -2.79
CA ALA A 77 10.42 -12.55 -3.26
C ALA A 77 11.45 -12.58 -2.12
N GLN A 78 11.34 -11.66 -1.17
CA GLN A 78 12.14 -11.65 0.05
C GLN A 78 11.87 -12.88 0.91
N ASP A 79 10.62 -13.26 1.16
CA ASP A 79 10.26 -14.47 1.92
C ASP A 79 10.79 -15.77 1.27
N ASP A 80 10.68 -15.90 -0.06
CA ASP A 80 11.23 -17.03 -0.80
C ASP A 80 12.76 -17.11 -0.67
N LEU A 81 13.45 -15.96 -0.75
CA LEU A 81 14.89 -15.89 -0.49
C LEU A 81 15.19 -16.25 0.96
N ILE A 82 14.40 -15.77 1.93
CA ILE A 82 14.60 -16.05 3.35
C ILE A 82 14.53 -17.56 3.60
N LYS A 83 13.50 -18.22 3.10
CA LYS A 83 13.32 -19.67 3.21
C LYS A 83 14.48 -20.43 2.57
N LYS A 84 14.94 -20.00 1.40
CA LYS A 84 16.07 -20.60 0.69
C LYS A 84 17.37 -20.52 1.50
N TYR A 85 17.71 -19.35 2.03
CA TYR A 85 18.92 -19.18 2.85
C TYR A 85 18.80 -19.89 4.19
N THR A 86 17.63 -19.84 4.84
CA THR A 86 17.37 -20.58 6.09
C THR A 86 17.61 -22.07 5.90
N LYS A 87 17.09 -22.65 4.82
CA LYS A 87 17.31 -24.05 4.48
C LYS A 87 18.79 -24.35 4.24
N ARG A 88 19.50 -23.51 3.48
CA ARG A 88 20.93 -23.69 3.22
C ARG A 88 21.79 -23.65 4.48
N MET A 89 21.51 -22.71 5.39
CA MET A 89 22.20 -22.64 6.67
C MET A 89 21.90 -23.88 7.51
N TYR A 90 20.64 -24.29 7.57
CA TYR A 90 20.25 -25.51 8.29
C TYR A 90 20.95 -26.75 7.72
N GLU A 91 21.01 -26.90 6.40
CA GLU A 91 21.72 -27.99 5.72
C GLU A 91 23.23 -27.95 5.98
N ALA A 92 23.85 -26.76 5.97
CA ALA A 92 25.28 -26.60 6.27
C ALA A 92 25.60 -27.04 7.70
N ILE A 93 24.79 -26.61 8.68
CA ILE A 93 24.95 -27.02 10.09
C ILE A 93 24.70 -28.51 10.23
N LYS A 94 23.63 -29.03 9.63
CA LYS A 94 23.27 -30.45 9.69
C LYS A 94 24.36 -31.35 9.12
N ARG A 95 25.07 -30.92 8.07
CA ARG A 95 26.18 -31.67 7.49
C ARG A 95 27.33 -31.88 8.47
N GLU A 96 27.60 -30.89 9.31
CA GLU A 96 28.64 -30.94 10.34
C GLU A 96 28.12 -31.50 11.68
N TRP A 97 26.80 -31.66 11.82
CA TRP A 97 26.18 -32.08 13.06
C TRP A 97 26.29 -33.59 13.29
N SER A 98 26.91 -33.96 14.40
CA SER A 98 27.07 -35.35 14.82
C SER A 98 26.18 -35.65 16.02
N ILE A 99 25.03 -36.28 15.78
CA ILE A 99 24.05 -36.57 16.83
C ILE A 99 24.61 -37.62 17.79
N PRO A 100 24.79 -37.32 19.10
CA PRO A 100 25.33 -38.28 20.04
C PRO A 100 24.34 -39.43 20.28
N PRO A 101 24.83 -40.65 20.56
CA PRO A 101 23.98 -41.77 20.96
C PRO A 101 23.19 -41.40 22.23
N GLN A 102 21.95 -41.91 22.37
CA GLN A 102 21.00 -41.56 23.46
C GLN A 102 20.32 -40.19 23.36
N SER A 103 20.23 -39.61 22.16
CA SER A 103 19.52 -38.34 21.94
C SER A 103 18.06 -38.48 21.50
N ALA A 104 17.43 -39.66 21.66
CA ALA A 104 16.09 -39.91 21.13
C ALA A 104 15.03 -38.96 21.70
N GLU A 105 14.28 -38.31 20.81
CA GLU A 105 13.18 -37.38 21.11
C GLU A 105 13.61 -36.04 21.75
N LEU A 106 14.89 -35.68 21.64
CA LEU A 106 15.39 -34.41 22.14
C LEU A 106 15.20 -33.28 21.13
N THR A 107 14.88 -32.08 21.63
CA THR A 107 14.74 -30.87 20.82
C THR A 107 15.38 -29.68 21.52
N ALA A 108 16.25 -28.96 20.83
CA ALA A 108 16.84 -27.70 21.29
C ALA A 108 16.49 -26.56 20.33
N GLN A 109 16.31 -25.36 20.87
CA GLN A 109 16.12 -24.13 20.11
C GLN A 109 17.29 -23.21 20.39
N VAL A 110 17.91 -22.73 19.32
CA VAL A 110 19.13 -21.92 19.38
C VAL A 110 18.93 -20.67 18.54
N ARG A 111 19.28 -19.53 19.11
CA ARG A 111 19.43 -18.26 18.42
C ARG A 111 20.90 -18.07 18.05
N ILE A 112 21.15 -17.87 16.78
CA ILE A 112 22.49 -17.68 16.23
C ILE A 112 22.60 -16.25 15.74
N VAL A 113 23.61 -15.53 16.21
CA VAL A 113 23.92 -14.18 15.77
C VAL A 113 25.01 -14.25 14.73
N LEU A 114 24.75 -13.73 13.53
CA LEU A 114 25.66 -13.79 12.39
C LEU A 114 26.25 -12.41 12.07
N LEU A 115 27.47 -12.41 11.55
CA LEU A 115 28.14 -11.26 10.95
C LEU A 115 27.83 -11.19 9.45
N PRO A 116 28.01 -10.01 8.80
CA PRO A 116 27.68 -9.81 7.37
C PRO A 116 28.44 -10.72 6.39
N ASP A 117 29.57 -11.27 6.83
CA ASP A 117 30.41 -12.25 6.12
C ASP A 117 29.90 -13.70 6.29
N GLY A 118 28.89 -13.93 7.12
CA GLY A 118 28.36 -15.25 7.44
C GLY A 118 29.04 -15.92 8.64
N GLU A 119 29.97 -15.25 9.32
CA GLU A 119 30.60 -15.78 10.52
C GLU A 119 29.63 -15.80 11.71
N VAL A 120 29.75 -16.83 12.54
CA VAL A 120 28.97 -16.96 13.77
C VAL A 120 29.58 -16.09 14.85
N ARG A 121 28.86 -15.04 15.27
CA ARG A 121 29.27 -14.15 16.36
C ARG A 121 29.00 -14.74 17.73
N SER A 122 27.80 -15.29 17.92
CA SER A 122 27.34 -15.79 19.22
C SER A 122 26.21 -16.79 19.06
N ILE A 123 26.20 -17.78 19.94
CA ILE A 123 25.21 -18.85 20.00
C ILE A 123 24.47 -18.71 21.34
N LEU A 124 23.14 -18.66 21.29
CA LEU A 124 22.29 -18.52 22.47
C LEU A 124 21.22 -19.59 22.48
N PHE A 125 21.23 -20.47 23.49
CA PHE A 125 20.17 -21.47 23.65
C PHE A 125 18.90 -20.81 24.20
N LEU A 126 17.85 -20.76 23.38
CA LEU A 126 16.50 -20.34 23.80
C LEU A 126 15.80 -21.45 24.59
N LYS A 127 16.01 -22.70 24.17
CA LYS A 127 15.51 -23.90 24.84
C LYS A 127 16.57 -24.99 24.74
N ARG A 128 17.05 -25.47 25.88
CA ARG A 128 17.98 -26.60 25.93
C ARG A 128 17.24 -27.92 25.75
N SER A 129 17.92 -28.91 25.20
CA SER A 129 17.36 -30.25 25.00
C SER A 129 17.19 -31.05 26.29
N GLY A 130 17.90 -30.66 27.36
CA GLY A 130 17.99 -31.46 28.58
C GLY A 130 19.16 -32.46 28.58
N ASN A 131 19.92 -32.55 27.47
CA ASN A 131 21.15 -33.32 27.39
C ASN A 131 22.31 -32.41 26.99
N SER A 132 23.30 -32.29 27.88
CA SER A 132 24.47 -31.42 27.64
C SER A 132 25.33 -31.87 26.45
N ALA A 133 25.40 -33.17 26.16
CA ALA A 133 26.14 -33.68 25.00
C ALA A 133 25.43 -33.31 23.67
N PHE A 134 24.10 -33.30 23.66
CA PHE A 134 23.32 -32.89 22.49
C PHE A 134 23.45 -31.39 22.24
N ASP A 135 23.32 -30.57 23.29
CA ASP A 135 23.50 -29.12 23.20
C ASP A 135 24.93 -28.76 22.74
N ALA A 136 25.96 -29.40 23.32
CA ALA A 136 27.36 -29.18 22.92
C ALA A 136 27.65 -29.63 21.48
N SER A 137 27.01 -30.71 21.01
CA SER A 137 27.14 -31.14 19.61
C SER A 137 26.55 -30.12 18.64
N ILE A 138 25.41 -29.51 18.99
CA ILE A 138 24.80 -28.44 18.17
C ILE A 138 25.72 -27.21 18.13
N GLU A 139 26.27 -26.79 19.28
CA GLU A 139 27.20 -25.66 19.35
C GLU A 139 28.42 -25.90 18.45
N ALA A 140 29.06 -27.07 18.59
CA ALA A 140 30.21 -27.44 17.76
C ALA A 140 29.87 -27.53 16.26
N ALA A 141 28.66 -27.98 15.91
CA ALA A 141 28.21 -28.05 14.51
C ALA A 141 28.02 -26.65 13.91
N ILE A 142 27.45 -25.72 14.68
CA ILE A 142 27.25 -24.33 14.26
C ILE A 142 28.61 -23.63 14.05
N GLU A 143 29.56 -23.83 14.98
CA GLU A 143 30.90 -23.27 14.85
C GLU A 143 31.66 -23.84 13.64
N LYS A 144 31.59 -25.15 13.41
CA LYS A 144 32.23 -25.81 12.26
C LYS A 144 31.61 -25.44 10.91
N ALA A 145 30.31 -25.16 10.90
CA ALA A 145 29.60 -24.73 9.70
C ALA A 145 29.87 -23.26 9.33
N SER A 146 30.59 -22.51 10.17
CA SER A 146 31.04 -21.15 9.85
C SER A 146 32.09 -21.16 8.73
N PRO A 147 32.02 -20.27 7.73
CA PRO A 147 30.99 -19.26 7.50
C PRO A 147 29.70 -19.84 6.88
N LEU A 148 28.55 -19.45 7.44
CA LEU A 148 27.24 -19.88 6.95
C LEU A 148 26.83 -19.11 5.69
N PRO A 149 26.05 -19.74 4.78
CA PRO A 149 25.58 -19.08 3.57
C PRO A 149 24.57 -17.98 3.90
N VAL A 150 25.01 -16.73 3.86
CA VAL A 150 24.19 -15.53 4.06
C VAL A 150 23.92 -14.80 2.74
N PRO A 151 22.82 -14.05 2.64
CA PRO A 151 22.59 -13.18 1.49
C PRO A 151 23.57 -12.01 1.45
N THR A 152 24.03 -11.67 0.23
CA THR A 152 24.88 -10.47 -0.02
C THR A 152 24.10 -9.16 0.11
N ASP A 153 22.77 -9.22 0.00
CA ASP A 153 21.91 -8.05 0.14
C ASP A 153 21.82 -7.61 1.60
N ALA A 154 22.11 -6.32 1.85
CA ALA A 154 22.17 -5.77 3.19
C ALA A 154 20.80 -5.72 3.89
N GLU A 155 19.71 -5.49 3.14
CA GLU A 155 18.37 -5.45 3.72
C GLU A 155 17.91 -6.83 4.15
N LEU A 156 18.17 -7.83 3.30
CA LEU A 156 17.88 -9.22 3.60
C LEU A 156 18.73 -9.71 4.78
N PHE A 157 20.03 -9.36 4.81
CA PHE A 157 20.93 -9.73 5.89
C PHE A 157 20.47 -9.22 7.26
N ARG A 158 19.79 -8.06 7.36
CA ARG A 158 19.24 -7.59 8.65
C ARG A 158 18.30 -8.60 9.31
N GLN A 159 17.56 -9.38 8.50
CA GLN A 159 16.70 -10.46 9.00
C GLN A 159 17.50 -11.71 9.41
N PHE A 160 18.66 -11.92 8.80
CA PHE A 160 19.58 -13.03 9.07
C PHE A 160 20.60 -12.77 10.18
N ARG A 161 20.75 -11.52 10.63
CA ARG A 161 21.65 -11.16 11.74
C ARG A 161 21.36 -11.95 13.01
N SER A 162 20.12 -12.37 13.24
CA SER A 162 19.71 -13.20 14.37
C SER A 162 18.68 -14.23 13.92
N VAL A 163 19.12 -15.46 13.69
CA VAL A 163 18.26 -16.57 13.25
C VAL A 163 17.94 -17.50 14.41
N ASN A 164 16.69 -17.95 14.50
CA ASN A 164 16.29 -18.96 15.47
C ASN A 164 16.13 -20.29 14.72
N LEU A 165 16.97 -21.27 15.04
CA LEU A 165 16.91 -22.61 14.49
C LEU A 165 16.48 -23.60 15.57
N THR A 166 15.65 -24.57 15.17
CA THR A 166 15.25 -25.68 16.02
C THR A 166 15.91 -26.94 15.50
N PHE A 167 16.59 -27.66 16.40
CA PHE A 167 17.24 -28.92 16.10
C PHE A 167 16.52 -30.02 16.88
N SER A 168 16.02 -31.03 16.17
CA SER A 168 15.46 -32.23 16.79
C SER A 168 16.32 -33.44 16.44
N SER A 169 16.39 -34.41 17.34
CA SER A 169 17.17 -35.64 17.12
C SER A 169 16.68 -36.51 15.97
N LYS A 170 15.52 -36.18 15.39
CA LYS A 170 14.86 -36.92 14.32
C LYS A 170 15.15 -36.31 12.94
N ASP A 171 15.70 -35.10 12.89
CA ASP A 171 16.08 -34.43 11.65
C ASP A 171 17.41 -34.99 11.12
#